data_AF-A0AAV1VAB6-F1
#
_entry.id   AF-A0AAV1VAB6-F1
#
_cell.length_a   1.000
_cell.length_b   1.000
_cell.length_c   1.000
_cell.angle_alpha   90.00
_cell.angle_beta   90.00
_cell.angle_gamma   90.00
#
_symmetry.space_group_name_H-M   'P 1'
#
loop_
_entity.id
_entity.type
_entity.pdbx_description
1 polymer ?
#
loop_
_entity_poly.entity_id
_entity_poly.type
_entity_poly.pdbx_seq_one_letter_code
_entity_poly.pdbx_strand_id
1 'polypeptide(L)'
;MDAGIIAAFKRHYRRLHLQNALDRDERGETNLYKVDQLTAMRWSLAAWSEISSATIANCFRHTGLMDGPALPTVEEQRVEQDIVSALERLPLRNPMSIASLLNPAEEEETAHAELTDAEIIKLVEDPYGKEEGAAEAEEEVEKHSKAEKLASLSLSIALLDLSQESHRIAHRTLR
;
A
#
# COMPACT_ATOMS: atom_id res chain seq x y z
N MET A 1 9.70 4.99 -11.04
CA MET A 1 9.97 3.60 -11.47
C MET A 1 8.71 2.80 -11.15
N ASP A 2 7.89 2.44 -12.15
CA ASP A 2 6.69 1.63 -11.90
C ASP A 2 6.69 0.43 -12.85
N ALA A 3 6.81 -0.77 -12.29
CA ALA A 3 6.77 -2.05 -13.02
C ALA A 3 5.38 -2.39 -13.61
N GLY A 4 4.48 -1.40 -13.76
CA GLY A 4 3.10 -1.58 -14.23
C GLY A 4 2.10 -1.99 -13.14
N ILE A 5 2.51 -2.76 -12.13
CA ILE A 5 1.58 -3.26 -11.07
C ILE A 5 0.97 -2.10 -10.28
N ILE A 6 1.80 -1.12 -9.89
CA ILE A 6 1.34 0.08 -9.18
C ILE A 6 0.37 0.87 -10.06
N ALA A 7 0.68 1.04 -11.34
CA ALA A 7 -0.22 1.70 -12.29
C ALA A 7 -1.55 0.95 -12.47
N ALA A 8 -1.54 -0.38 -12.50
CA ALA A 8 -2.76 -1.20 -12.52
C ALA A 8 -3.57 -0.96 -11.23
N PHE A 9 -2.94 -1.10 -10.07
CA PHE A 9 -3.58 -0.84 -8.77
C PHE A 9 -4.24 0.55 -8.71
N LYS A 10 -3.52 1.61 -9.08
CA LYS A 10 -4.03 2.98 -9.10
C LYS A 10 -5.27 3.10 -9.98
N ARG A 11 -5.29 2.48 -11.17
CA ARG A 11 -6.48 2.48 -12.05
C ARG A 11 -7.68 1.82 -11.37
N HIS A 12 -7.53 0.63 -10.82
CA HIS A 12 -8.62 -0.06 -10.12
C HIS A 12 -9.14 0.75 -8.93
N TYR A 13 -8.24 1.32 -8.13
CA TYR A 13 -8.62 2.17 -7.00
C TYR A 13 -9.37 3.43 -7.46
N ARG A 14 -8.88 4.13 -8.49
CA ARG A 14 -9.53 5.34 -9.02
C ARG A 14 -10.89 5.03 -9.63
N ARG A 15 -11.05 3.86 -10.27
CA ARG A 15 -12.35 3.39 -10.75
C ARG A 15 -13.37 3.29 -9.61
N LEU A 16 -13.02 2.64 -8.50
CA LEU A 16 -13.88 2.52 -7.31
C LEU A 16 -14.20 3.89 -6.70
N HIS A 17 -13.21 4.78 -6.63
CA HIS A 17 -13.39 6.12 -6.09
C HIS A 17 -14.37 6.96 -6.93
N LEU A 18 -14.24 6.91 -8.26
CA LEU A 18 -15.15 7.63 -9.17
C LEU A 18 -16.56 7.03 -9.17
N GLN A 19 -16.70 5.71 -9.05
CA GLN A 19 -18.01 5.07 -8.88
C GLN A 19 -18.71 5.56 -7.61
N ASN A 20 -18.01 5.61 -6.48
CA ASN A 20 -18.58 6.20 -5.26
C ASN A 20 -18.94 7.68 -5.43
N ALA A 21 -18.16 8.45 -6.19
CA ALA A 21 -18.50 9.84 -6.47
C ALA A 21 -19.80 9.97 -7.27
N LEU A 22 -20.05 9.09 -8.24
CA LEU A 22 -21.31 9.01 -8.95
C LEU A 22 -22.47 8.64 -8.03
N ASP A 23 -22.31 7.62 -7.19
CA ASP A 23 -23.35 7.19 -6.24
C ASP A 23 -23.72 8.32 -5.26
N ARG A 24 -22.75 9.15 -4.88
CA ARG A 24 -22.96 10.33 -4.01
C ARG A 24 -23.65 11.46 -4.74
N ASP A 25 -23.33 11.67 -6.02
CA ASP A 25 -23.98 12.67 -6.86
C ASP A 25 -25.46 12.30 -7.09
N GLU A 26 -25.74 11.03 -7.38
CA GLU A 26 -27.10 10.49 -7.51
C GLU A 26 -27.91 10.63 -6.21
N ARG A 27 -27.23 10.63 -5.06
CA ARG A 27 -27.82 10.88 -3.73
C ARG A 27 -27.91 12.37 -3.36
N GLY A 28 -27.41 13.27 -4.21
CA GLY A 28 -27.43 14.72 -3.98
C GLY A 28 -26.50 15.18 -2.86
N GLU A 29 -25.42 14.44 -2.57
CA GLU A 29 -24.44 14.86 -1.56
C GLU A 29 -23.57 16.02 -2.05
N THR A 30 -23.20 16.93 -1.14
CA THR A 30 -22.36 18.09 -1.49
C THR A 30 -20.89 17.74 -1.70
N ASN A 31 -20.37 16.73 -0.97
CA ASN A 31 -18.96 16.33 -1.07
C ASN A 31 -18.84 14.95 -1.73
N LEU A 32 -18.78 14.96 -3.06
CA LEU A 32 -18.75 13.77 -3.91
C LEU A 32 -17.51 12.89 -3.67
N TYR A 33 -16.38 13.48 -3.29
CA TYR A 33 -15.11 12.77 -3.13
C TYR A 33 -14.76 12.45 -1.67
N LYS A 34 -15.73 12.57 -0.77
CA LYS A 34 -15.52 12.21 0.64
C LYS A 34 -15.34 10.69 0.75
N VAL A 35 -14.24 10.28 1.35
CA VAL A 35 -13.92 8.87 1.64
C VAL A 35 -13.38 8.77 3.06
N ASP A 36 -13.92 7.86 3.87
CA ASP A 36 -13.36 7.54 5.18
C ASP A 36 -12.25 6.48 5.06
N GLN A 37 -11.38 6.41 6.07
CA GLN A 37 -10.21 5.52 6.05
C GLN A 37 -10.60 4.04 5.90
N LEU A 38 -11.68 3.58 6.53
CA LEU A 38 -12.10 2.18 6.44
C LEU A 38 -12.55 1.85 5.01
N THR A 39 -13.29 2.74 4.37
CA THR A 39 -13.68 2.60 2.96
C THR A 39 -12.46 2.59 2.05
N ALA A 40 -11.49 3.50 2.24
CA ALA A 40 -10.25 3.53 1.48
C ALA A 40 -9.43 2.22 1.62
N MET A 41 -9.34 1.66 2.84
CA MET A 41 -8.68 0.37 3.07
C MET A 41 -9.40 -0.79 2.37
N ARG A 42 -10.73 -0.80 2.41
CA ARG A 42 -11.54 -1.80 1.71
C ARG A 42 -11.36 -1.71 0.19
N TRP A 43 -11.32 -0.50 -0.36
CA TRP A 43 -11.04 -0.30 -1.78
C TRP A 43 -9.63 -0.70 -2.17
N SER A 44 -8.65 -0.51 -1.28
CA SER A 44 -7.29 -0.98 -1.52
C SER A 44 -7.26 -2.51 -1.64
N LEU A 45 -7.95 -3.22 -0.74
CA LEU A 45 -8.08 -4.67 -0.83
C LEU A 45 -8.81 -5.11 -2.11
N ALA A 46 -9.93 -4.45 -2.44
CA ALA A 46 -10.70 -4.76 -3.64
C ALA A 46 -9.88 -4.53 -4.92
N ALA A 47 -9.25 -3.35 -5.05
CA ALA A 47 -8.41 -3.01 -6.18
C ALA A 47 -7.27 -4.01 -6.37
N TRP A 48 -6.60 -4.42 -5.29
CA TRP A 48 -5.55 -5.45 -5.36
C TRP A 48 -6.10 -6.81 -5.82
N SER A 49 -7.25 -7.23 -5.28
CA SER A 49 -7.85 -8.53 -5.60
C SER A 49 -8.39 -8.64 -7.02
N GLU A 50 -8.68 -7.51 -7.66
CA GLU A 50 -9.18 -7.47 -9.04
C GLU A 50 -8.09 -7.62 -10.09
N ILE A 51 -6.83 -7.27 -9.76
CA ILE A 51 -5.71 -7.35 -10.70
C ILE A 51 -5.48 -8.81 -11.08
N SER A 52 -5.66 -9.14 -12.35
CA SER A 52 -5.47 -10.52 -12.81
C SER A 52 -4.00 -10.94 -12.82
N SER A 53 -3.77 -12.25 -12.71
CA SER A 53 -2.45 -12.85 -12.91
C SER A 53 -1.88 -12.56 -14.30
N ALA A 54 -2.73 -12.37 -15.32
CA ALA A 54 -2.31 -11.98 -16.66
C ALA A 54 -1.74 -10.56 -16.70
N THR A 55 -2.36 -9.63 -15.98
CA THR A 55 -1.87 -8.25 -15.81
C THR A 55 -0.55 -8.24 -15.03
N ILE A 56 -0.42 -9.05 -13.96
CA ILE A 56 0.85 -9.22 -13.23
C ILE A 56 1.96 -9.80 -14.14
N ALA A 57 1.66 -10.83 -14.93
CA ALA A 57 2.62 -11.39 -15.87
C ALA A 57 3.00 -10.39 -16.97
N ASN A 58 2.07 -9.54 -17.40
CA ASN A 58 2.33 -8.45 -18.34
C ASN A 58 3.29 -7.40 -17.76
N CYS A 59 3.08 -7.04 -16.49
CA CYS A 59 3.95 -6.17 -15.72
C CYS A 59 5.37 -6.74 -15.63
N PHE A 60 5.52 -8.03 -15.31
CA PHE A 60 6.83 -8.67 -15.28
C PHE A 60 7.51 -8.74 -16.66
N ARG A 61 6.75 -8.98 -17.74
CA ARG A 61 7.27 -8.85 -19.11
C ARG A 61 7.80 -7.44 -19.41
N HIS A 62 7.12 -6.39 -18.96
CA HIS A 62 7.58 -5.01 -19.13
C HIS A 62 8.93 -4.76 -18.44
N THR A 63 9.17 -5.41 -17.30
CA THR A 63 10.47 -5.31 -16.59
C THR A 63 11.57 -6.21 -17.15
N GLY A 64 11.26 -7.07 -18.12
CA GLY A 64 12.20 -8.06 -18.65
C GLY A 64 12.43 -9.28 -17.73
N LEU A 65 11.64 -9.43 -16.66
CA LEU A 65 11.68 -10.60 -15.78
C LEU A 65 11.00 -11.84 -16.39
N MET A 66 10.21 -11.64 -17.45
CA MET A 66 9.56 -12.71 -18.20
C MET A 66 9.73 -12.48 -19.69
N ASP A 67 9.80 -13.56 -20.46
CA ASP A 67 9.93 -13.52 -21.90
C ASP A 67 8.62 -13.07 -22.59
N GLY A 68 8.78 -12.37 -23.72
CA GLY A 68 7.70 -11.96 -24.61
C GLY A 68 7.33 -10.47 -24.50
N PRO A 69 6.67 -9.91 -25.52
CA PRO A 69 6.31 -8.50 -25.54
C PRO A 69 5.23 -8.21 -24.49
N ALA A 70 5.36 -7.12 -23.73
CA ALA A 70 4.26 -6.58 -22.95
C ALA A 70 3.18 -6.04 -23.89
N LEU A 71 1.91 -6.40 -23.64
CA LEU A 71 0.76 -6.00 -24.46
C LEU A 71 -0.33 -5.47 -23.54
N PRO A 72 -1.08 -4.42 -23.93
CA PRO A 72 -2.21 -3.94 -23.15
C PRO A 72 -3.19 -5.09 -22.88
N THR A 73 -3.58 -5.27 -21.62
CA THR A 73 -4.57 -6.31 -21.30
C THR A 73 -5.98 -5.80 -21.55
N VAL A 74 -6.90 -6.70 -21.90
CA VAL A 74 -8.34 -6.36 -22.04
C VAL A 74 -8.90 -5.82 -20.73
N GLU A 75 -8.37 -6.30 -19.60
CA GLU A 75 -8.69 -5.81 -18.27
C GLU A 75 -8.30 -4.33 -18.10
N GLU A 76 -7.05 -3.97 -18.40
CA GLU A 76 -6.58 -2.58 -18.32
C GLU A 76 -7.43 -1.64 -19.17
N GLN A 77 -7.76 -2.05 -20.40
CA GLN A 77 -8.60 -1.27 -21.31
C GLN A 77 -10.02 -1.08 -20.76
N ARG A 78 -10.61 -2.12 -20.17
CA ARG A 78 -11.95 -2.04 -19.59
C ARG A 78 -11.98 -1.12 -18.37
N VAL A 79 -10.99 -1.23 -17.49
CA VAL A 79 -10.87 -0.36 -16.30
C VAL A 79 -10.69 1.10 -16.73
N GLU A 80 -9.87 1.35 -17.76
CA GLU A 80 -9.69 2.70 -18.30
C GLU A 80 -10.99 3.26 -18.91
N GLN A 81 -11.74 2.45 -19.65
CA GLN A 81 -13.07 2.84 -20.17
C GLN A 81 -14.07 3.17 -19.05
N ASP A 82 -14.07 2.39 -17.96
CA ASP A 82 -14.91 2.66 -16.78
C ASP A 82 -14.56 4.02 -16.16
N ILE A 83 -13.27 4.36 -16.07
CA ILE A 83 -12.79 5.66 -15.55
C ILE A 83 -13.24 6.80 -16.46
N VAL A 84 -13.04 6.68 -17.78
CA VAL A 84 -13.47 7.68 -18.78
C VAL A 84 -14.97 7.95 -18.61
N SER A 85 -15.76 6.87 -18.62
CA SER A 85 -17.22 6.95 -18.53
C SER A 85 -17.68 7.61 -17.23
N ALA A 86 -16.97 7.37 -16.12
CA ALA A 86 -17.30 8.00 -14.85
C ALA A 86 -16.97 9.50 -14.84
N LEU A 87 -15.84 9.91 -15.43
CA LEU A 87 -15.46 11.33 -15.53
C LEU A 87 -16.44 12.13 -16.42
N GLU A 88 -16.96 11.51 -17.48
CA GLU A 88 -17.96 12.15 -18.37
C GLU A 88 -19.33 12.36 -17.69
N ARG A 89 -19.68 11.48 -16.74
CA ARG A 89 -20.96 11.54 -16.03
C ARG A 89 -20.95 12.49 -14.83
N LEU A 90 -19.78 12.73 -14.23
CA LEU A 90 -19.66 13.62 -13.07
C LEU A 90 -19.81 15.10 -13.49
N PRO A 91 -20.37 15.96 -12.61
CA PRO A 91 -20.55 17.39 -12.90
C PRO A 91 -19.24 18.18 -12.77
N LEU A 92 -18.26 17.88 -13.62
CA LEU A 92 -16.92 18.48 -13.58
C LEU A 92 -16.85 19.69 -14.51
N ARG A 93 -16.50 20.87 -13.96
CA ARG A 93 -16.35 22.10 -14.75
C ARG A 93 -15.11 22.09 -15.64
N ASN A 94 -14.02 21.47 -15.17
CA ASN A 94 -12.76 21.36 -15.90
C ASN A 94 -12.05 20.06 -15.47
N PRO A 95 -12.40 18.90 -16.05
CA PRO A 95 -11.79 17.63 -15.68
C PRO A 95 -10.31 17.62 -16.04
N MET A 96 -9.47 17.13 -15.13
CA MET A 96 -8.06 16.85 -15.44
C MET A 96 -7.93 15.64 -16.37
N SER A 97 -6.78 15.49 -17.04
CA SER A 97 -6.54 14.32 -17.88
C SER A 97 -6.44 13.03 -17.06
N ILE A 98 -6.76 11.89 -17.67
CA ILE A 98 -6.64 10.58 -17.01
C ILE A 98 -5.20 10.30 -16.58
N ALA A 99 -4.22 10.67 -17.42
CA ALA A 99 -2.81 10.52 -17.10
C ALA A 99 -2.43 11.27 -15.81
N SER A 100 -2.92 12.51 -15.67
CA SER A 100 -2.68 13.32 -14.46
C SER A 100 -3.49 12.84 -13.26
N LEU A 101 -4.70 12.30 -13.46
CA LEU A 101 -5.51 11.71 -12.40
C LEU A 101 -4.87 10.45 -11.80
N LEU A 102 -4.27 9.62 -12.66
CA LEU A 102 -3.60 8.38 -12.26
C LEU A 102 -2.21 8.63 -11.68
N ASN A 103 -1.49 9.64 -12.18
CA ASN A 103 -0.15 9.99 -11.75
C ASN A 103 -0.10 11.50 -11.43
N PRO A 104 -0.64 11.91 -10.27
CA PRO A 104 -0.53 13.29 -9.82
C PRO A 104 0.93 13.63 -9.50
N ALA A 105 1.35 14.88 -9.78
CA ALA A 105 2.74 15.30 -9.64
C ALA A 105 3.22 15.25 -8.18
N GLU A 106 2.29 15.39 -7.23
CA GLU A 106 2.54 15.35 -5.80
C GLU A 106 2.96 13.96 -5.31
N GLU A 107 2.68 12.88 -6.06
CA GLU A 107 3.16 11.53 -5.74
C GLU A 107 4.64 11.32 -6.09
N GLU A 108 5.27 12.24 -6.81
CA GLU A 108 6.67 12.15 -7.22
C GLU A 108 7.62 12.61 -6.10
N GLU A 109 7.13 13.36 -5.11
CA GLU A 109 7.89 13.76 -3.94
C GLU A 109 7.94 12.61 -2.92
N THR A 110 9.13 12.03 -2.74
CA THR A 110 9.33 10.92 -1.81
C THR A 110 9.12 11.38 -0.38
N ALA A 111 8.12 10.83 0.31
CA ALA A 111 7.90 11.07 1.74
C ALA A 111 9.02 10.51 2.64
N HIS A 112 9.93 9.72 2.07
CA HIS A 112 11.04 9.09 2.77
C HIS A 112 12.37 9.58 2.19
N ALA A 113 13.40 9.67 3.05
CA ALA A 113 14.76 9.89 2.59
C ALA A 113 15.21 8.70 1.73
N GLU A 114 15.60 8.97 0.48
CA GLU A 114 16.24 7.97 -0.36
C GLU A 114 17.66 7.74 0.17
N LEU A 115 17.91 6.52 0.65
CA LEU A 115 19.25 6.11 1.04
C LEU A 115 20.03 5.71 -0.21
N THR A 116 21.25 6.21 -0.31
CA THR A 116 22.21 5.74 -1.31
C THR A 116 22.64 4.30 -0.99
N ASP A 117 23.08 3.57 -2.01
CA ASP A 117 23.62 2.21 -1.82
C ASP A 117 24.74 2.18 -0.76
N ALA A 118 25.56 3.23 -0.68
CA ALA A 118 26.61 3.35 0.33
C ALA A 118 26.05 3.48 1.76
N GLU A 119 24.97 4.25 1.95
CA GLU A 119 24.29 4.39 3.24
C GLU A 119 23.56 3.09 3.63
N ILE A 120 22.95 2.40 2.66
CA ILE A 120 22.33 1.08 2.88
C ILE A 120 23.39 0.06 3.32
N ILE A 121 24.53 0.00 2.64
CA ILE A 121 25.63 -0.90 3.01
C ILE A 121 26.11 -0.59 4.42
N LYS A 122 26.28 0.71 4.75
CA LYS A 122 26.72 1.14 6.08
C LYS A 122 25.75 0.72 7.19
N LEU A 123 24.44 0.79 6.95
CA LEU A 123 23.41 0.33 7.91
C LEU A 123 23.46 -1.18 8.16
N VAL A 124 23.87 -1.97 7.17
CA VAL A 124 24.01 -3.43 7.30
C VAL A 124 25.31 -3.80 8.00
N GLU A 125 26.40 -3.09 7.69
CA GLU A 125 27.72 -3.32 8.28
C GLU A 125 27.83 -2.84 9.74
N ASP A 126 27.15 -1.73 10.07
CA ASP A 126 27.09 -1.19 11.43
C ASP A 126 25.65 -0.82 11.83
N PRO A 127 24.82 -1.82 12.20
CA PRO A 127 23.42 -1.61 12.55
C PRO A 127 23.22 -0.84 13.87
N TYR A 128 24.32 -0.49 14.57
CA TYR A 128 24.34 0.31 15.80
C TYR A 128 25.31 1.49 15.71
N GLY A 129 25.69 1.89 14.49
CA GLY A 129 26.61 3.00 14.28
C GLY A 129 26.07 4.25 14.95
N LYS A 130 26.89 4.86 15.82
CA LYS A 130 26.52 6.09 16.53
C LYS A 130 25.96 7.09 15.54
N GLU A 131 24.70 7.47 15.75
CA GLU A 131 24.14 8.67 15.15
C GLU A 131 24.97 9.85 15.65
N GLU A 132 25.96 10.27 14.85
CA GLU A 132 26.64 11.52 15.08
C GLU A 132 25.69 12.64 14.69
N GLY A 133 24.89 13.10 15.66
CA GLY A 133 24.28 14.42 15.59
C GLY A 133 22.82 14.54 15.97
N ALA A 134 22.44 14.10 17.16
CA ALA A 134 21.45 14.83 17.97
C ALA A 134 21.70 14.51 19.43
N ALA A 135 21.91 15.53 20.25
CA ALA A 135 21.94 15.38 21.70
C ALA A 135 20.50 15.10 22.20
N GLU A 136 20.00 13.91 21.93
CA GLU A 136 18.83 13.36 22.62
C GLU A 136 19.35 12.50 23.77
N ALA A 137 18.78 12.72 24.95
CA ALA A 137 19.15 12.01 26.15
C ALA A 137 19.08 10.50 25.88
N GLU A 138 20.24 9.84 25.91
CA GLU A 138 20.33 8.38 25.80
C GLU A 138 19.50 7.77 26.94
N GLU A 139 18.27 7.35 26.66
CA GLU A 139 17.65 6.33 27.48
C GLU A 139 18.54 5.09 27.34
N GLU A 140 19.18 4.74 28.45
CA GLU A 140 20.07 3.59 28.55
C GLU A 140 19.24 2.31 28.31
N VAL A 141 19.11 1.89 27.04
CA VAL A 141 18.35 0.70 26.70
C VAL A 141 19.11 -0.50 27.25
N GLU A 142 18.58 -1.06 28.34
CA GLU A 142 19.15 -2.20 29.05
C GLU A 142 19.40 -3.35 28.06
N LYS A 143 20.68 -3.64 27.82
CA LYS A 143 21.11 -4.61 26.81
C LYS A 143 20.83 -6.02 27.33
N HIS A 144 19.66 -6.54 27.00
CA HIS A 144 19.29 -7.92 27.31
C HIS A 144 20.15 -8.91 26.55
N SER A 145 20.62 -9.95 27.24
CA SER A 145 21.42 -11.01 26.65
C SER A 145 20.61 -11.80 25.62
N LYS A 146 21.30 -12.49 24.70
CA LYS A 146 20.64 -13.35 23.69
C LYS A 146 19.75 -14.42 24.34
N ALA A 147 20.14 -14.92 25.52
CA ALA A 147 19.37 -15.92 26.26
C ALA A 147 18.06 -15.35 26.81
N GLU A 148 18.08 -14.11 27.32
CA GLU A 148 16.89 -13.43 27.86
C GLU A 148 15.89 -13.11 26.76
N LYS A 149 16.39 -12.67 25.60
CA LYS A 149 15.57 -12.42 24.41
C LYS A 149 14.91 -13.70 23.89
N LEU A 150 15.64 -14.81 23.89
CA LEU A 150 15.08 -16.11 23.49
C LEU A 150 14.04 -16.61 24.50
N ALA A 151 14.27 -16.40 25.80
CA ALA A 151 13.33 -16.76 26.86
C ALA A 151 12.03 -15.95 26.76
N SER A 152 12.13 -14.63 26.53
CA SER A 152 10.94 -13.78 26.38
C SER A 152 10.15 -14.14 25.13
N LEU A 153 10.82 -14.39 23.99
CA LEU A 153 10.15 -14.80 22.75
C LEU A 153 9.45 -16.16 22.92
N SER A 154 10.10 -17.11 23.60
CA SER A 154 9.51 -18.43 23.89
C SER A 154 8.26 -18.31 24.76
N LEU A 155 8.27 -17.40 25.74
CA LEU A 155 7.11 -17.13 26.60
C LEU A 155 5.97 -16.49 25.80
N SER A 156 6.26 -15.49 24.96
CA SER A 156 5.27 -14.84 24.11
C SER A 156 4.63 -15.80 23.13
N ILE A 157 5.42 -16.68 22.51
CA ILE A 157 4.91 -17.72 21.60
C ILE A 157 3.98 -18.68 22.36
N ALA A 158 4.36 -19.12 23.56
CA ALA A 158 3.51 -19.99 24.38
C ALA A 158 2.17 -19.32 24.77
N LEU A 159 2.19 -18.01 25.07
CA LEU A 159 0.97 -17.26 25.41
C LEU A 159 0.04 -17.03 24.20
N LEU A 160 0.61 -16.95 23.00
CA LEU A 160 -0.13 -16.72 21.76
C LEU A 160 -0.54 -18.01 21.03
N ASP A 161 -0.13 -19.18 21.54
CA ASP A 161 -0.54 -20.46 20.99
C ASP A 161 -2.01 -20.77 21.34
N LEU A 162 -2.89 -20.45 20.39
CA LEU A 162 -4.35 -20.63 20.47
C LEU A 162 -4.80 -22.09 20.31
N SER A 163 -3.87 -23.03 20.14
CA SER A 163 -4.18 -24.47 20.09
C SER A 163 -4.39 -25.09 21.47
N GLN A 164 -3.93 -24.42 22.54
CA GLN A 164 -4.16 -24.85 23.94
C GLN A 164 -5.39 -24.15 24.54
N GLU A 165 -6.37 -24.94 24.98
CA GLU A 165 -7.68 -24.45 25.44
C GLU A 165 -7.60 -23.53 26.68
N SER A 166 -6.60 -23.71 27.54
CA SER A 166 -6.35 -22.85 28.72
C SER A 166 -5.98 -21.41 28.34
N HIS A 167 -5.34 -21.19 27.18
CA HIS A 167 -4.82 -19.88 26.77
C HIS A 167 -5.85 -19.04 26.02
N ARG A 168 -6.92 -19.68 25.52
CA ARG A 168 -8.08 -19.02 24.88
C ARG A 168 -8.93 -18.22 25.88
N ILE A 169 -8.93 -18.62 27.16
CA ILE A 169 -9.68 -17.96 28.22
C ILE A 169 -9.03 -16.62 28.60
N ALA A 170 -7.70 -16.58 28.71
CA ALA A 170 -6.95 -15.34 29.00
C ALA A 170 -7.10 -14.30 27.89
N HIS A 171 -7.16 -14.73 26.63
CA HIS A 171 -7.30 -13.82 25.49
C HIS A 171 -8.71 -13.19 25.37
N ARG A 172 -9.74 -13.80 25.97
CA ARG A 172 -11.11 -13.25 26.02
C ARG A 172 -11.32 -12.23 27.14
N THR A 173 -10.48 -12.22 28.17
CA THR A 173 -10.60 -11.29 29.31
C THR A 173 -9.89 -9.96 29.09
N LEU A 174 -9.06 -9.85 28.04
CA LEU A 174 -8.29 -8.65 27.67
C LEU A 174 -8.91 -7.84 26.50
N ARG A 175 -10.15 -8.14 26.10
CA ARG A 175 -10.94 -7.38 25.13
C ARG A 175 -12.13 -6.73 25.82
#